data_AF-A0A9X1LRK7-F1
#
_entry.id   AF-A0A9X1LRK7-F1
#
_cell.length_a   1.000
_cell.length_b   1.000
_cell.length_c   1.000
_cell.angle_alpha   90.00
_cell.angle_beta   90.00
_cell.angle_gamma   90.00
#
_symmetry.space_group_name_H-M   'P 1'
#
loop_
_entity.id
_entity.type
_entity.pdbx_description
1 polymer ?
#
loop_
_entity_poly.entity_id
_entity_poly.type
_entity_poly.pdbx_seq_one_letter_code
_entity_poly.pdbx_strand_id
1 'polypeptide(L)' 'MTSTPDAPEHDGSDLAALREEIDALQAIPHEEIVNPLPKDIEDREPAPHATDAIGSEKWDRPADEESLEG' A
#
# COMPACT_ATOMS: atom_id res chain seq x y z
N MET A 1 9.42 -22.58 25.53
CA MET A 1 9.09 -22.56 24.08
C MET A 1 7.66 -22.07 23.97
N THR A 2 7.44 -20.92 23.33
CA THR A 2 6.09 -20.41 23.06
C THR A 2 5.65 -20.97 21.72
N SER A 3 4.59 -21.77 21.72
CA SER A 3 4.00 -22.28 20.48
C SER A 3 3.09 -21.17 19.96
N THR A 4 3.53 -20.45 18.95
CA THR A 4 2.63 -19.58 18.18
C THR A 4 1.55 -20.49 17.58
N PRO A 5 0.24 -20.18 17.71
CA PRO A 5 -0.80 -20.97 17.06
C PRO A 5 -0.52 -21.02 15.55
N ASP A 6 -0.57 -22.22 15.01
CA ASP A 6 -0.31 -22.55 13.61
C ASP A 6 -1.49 -22.02 12.78
N ALA A 7 -1.38 -20.75 12.36
CA ALA A 7 -2.37 -19.98 11.60
C ALA A 7 -3.74 -19.73 12.28
N PRO A 8 -4.38 -18.58 12.01
CA PRO A 8 -5.79 -18.38 12.37
C PRO A 8 -6.68 -19.40 11.64
N GLU A 9 -7.80 -19.79 12.25
CA GLU A 9 -8.79 -20.65 11.59
C GLU A 9 -9.33 -19.93 10.34
N HIS A 10 -8.89 -20.39 9.17
CA HIS A 10 -9.38 -19.94 7.88
C HIS A 10 -10.43 -20.95 7.39
N ASP A 11 -11.68 -20.52 7.31
CA ASP A 11 -12.80 -21.32 6.79
C ASP A 11 -12.84 -21.40 5.25
N GLY A 12 -11.82 -20.82 4.59
CA GLY A 12 -11.68 -20.75 3.14
C GLY A 12 -12.56 -19.69 2.47
N SER A 13 -13.34 -18.93 3.24
CA SER A 13 -14.14 -17.81 2.70
C SER A 13 -13.26 -16.67 2.17
N ASP A 14 -12.12 -16.44 2.80
CA ASP A 14 -11.08 -15.52 2.34
C ASP A 14 -10.47 -15.97 1.01
N LEU A 15 -10.31 -17.28 0.80
CA LEU A 15 -9.79 -17.82 -0.46
C LEU A 15 -10.78 -17.61 -1.61
N ALA A 16 -12.09 -17.69 -1.34
CA ALA A 16 -13.11 -17.38 -2.33
C ALA A 16 -13.08 -15.90 -2.71
N ALA A 17 -12.97 -15.00 -1.73
CA ALA A 17 -12.85 -13.57 -1.97
C ALA A 17 -11.57 -13.22 -2.77
N LEU A 18 -10.43 -13.80 -2.40
CA LEU A 18 -9.17 -13.62 -3.13
C LEU A 18 -9.26 -14.15 -4.56
N ARG A 19 -10.00 -15.24 -4.79
CA ARG A 19 -10.20 -15.77 -6.13
C ARG A 19 -11.02 -14.82 -7.01
N GLU A 20 -12.09 -14.26 -6.45
CA GLU A 20 -12.92 -13.26 -7.13
C GLU A 20 -12.10 -12.02 -7.51
N GLU A 21 -11.25 -11.55 -6.59
CA GLU A 21 -10.33 -10.43 -6.87
C GLU A 21 -9.34 -10.77 -7.99
N ILE A 22 -8.73 -11.95 -7.96
CA ILE A 22 -7.81 -12.40 -9.01
C ILE A 22 -8.51 -12.47 -10.37
N ASP A 23 -9.71 -13.06 -10.41
CA ASP A 23 -10.48 -13.19 -11.65
C ASP A 23 -10.88 -11.81 -12.21
N ALA A 24 -11.24 -10.86 -11.33
CA ALA A 24 -11.51 -9.48 -11.71
C ALA A 24 -10.26 -8.77 -12.28
N LEU A 25 -9.09 -8.99 -11.69
CA LEU A 25 -7.82 -8.44 -12.20
C LEU A 25 -7.43 -9.07 -13.54
N GLN A 26 -7.63 -10.38 -13.72
CA GLN A 26 -7.35 -11.07 -14.98
C GLN A 26 -8.30 -10.68 -16.11
N ALA A 27 -9.50 -10.19 -15.79
CA ALA A 27 -10.45 -9.70 -16.78
C ALA A 27 -10.01 -8.38 -17.43
N ILE A 28 -9.03 -7.67 -16.85
CA ILE A 28 -8.50 -6.42 -17.39
C ILE A 28 -7.69 -6.72 -18.68
N PRO A 29 -8.05 -6.14 -19.85
CA PRO A 29 -7.32 -6.36 -21.08
C PRO A 29 -5.86 -5.88 -20.99
N HIS A 30 -4.92 -6.65 -21.54
CA HIS A 30 -3.51 -6.30 -21.54
C HIS A 30 -3.23 -4.91 -22.15
N GLU A 31 -3.94 -4.56 -23.23
CA GLU A 31 -3.83 -3.26 -23.89
C GLU A 31 -4.18 -2.09 -22.96
N GLU A 32 -5.17 -2.24 -22.08
CA GLU A 32 -5.54 -1.22 -21.09
C GLU A 32 -4.49 -1.08 -19.98
N ILE A 33 -3.70 -2.13 -19.74
CA ILE A 33 -2.59 -2.11 -18.77
C ILE A 33 -1.39 -1.35 -19.34
N VAL A 34 -1.03 -1.62 -20.60
CA VAL A 34 0.17 -1.05 -21.24
C VAL A 34 -0.08 0.31 -21.90
N ASN A 35 -1.33 0.60 -22.26
CA ASN A 35 -1.75 1.85 -22.89
C ASN A 35 -3.04 2.37 -22.22
N PRO A 36 -2.99 2.73 -20.93
CA PRO A 36 -4.14 3.26 -20.21
C PRO A 36 -4.58 4.61 -20.78
N LEU A 37 -5.87 4.93 -20.65
CA LEU A 37 -6.33 6.28 -20.96
C LEU A 37 -5.77 7.26 -19.91
N PRO A 38 -5.55 8.54 -20.28
CA PRO A 38 -5.06 9.54 -19.33
C PRO A 38 -5.89 9.62 -18.03
N LYS A 39 -7.21 9.47 -18.15
CA LYS A 39 -8.14 9.44 -17.01
C LYS A 39 -7.88 8.28 -16.05
N ASP A 40 -7.50 7.11 -16.56
CA ASP A 40 -7.20 5.94 -15.73
C ASP A 40 -5.97 6.16 -14.85
N ILE A 41 -5.05 7.04 -15.30
CA ILE A 41 -3.88 7.46 -14.52
C ILE A 41 -4.31 8.46 -13.44
N GLU A 42 -5.08 9.48 -13.80
CA GLU A 42 -5.60 10.47 -12.85
C GLU A 42 -6.37 9.83 -11.69
N ASP A 43 -7.24 8.86 -11.99
CA ASP A 43 -8.04 8.15 -10.97
C ASP A 43 -7.17 7.24 -10.07
N ARG A 44 -5.97 6.86 -10.52
CA ARG A 44 -5.01 6.04 -9.77
C ARG A 44 -3.94 6.86 -9.05
N GLU A 45 -3.84 8.17 -9.31
CA GLU A 45 -2.88 9.00 -8.61
C GLU A 45 -3.25 9.09 -7.12
N PRO A 46 -2.31 8.79 -6.21
CA PRO A 46 -2.57 9.00 -4.80
C PRO A 46 -2.80 10.48 -4.54
N ALA A 47 -3.68 10.78 -3.58
CA ALA A 47 -3.86 12.16 -3.13
C ALA A 47 -2.50 12.73 -2.68
N PRO A 48 -2.16 13.96 -3.11
CA PRO A 48 -0.89 14.57 -2.72
C PRO A 48 -0.87 14.74 -1.20
N HIS A 49 0.15 14.16 -0.57
CA HIS A 49 0.41 14.38 0.84
C HIS A 49 1.32 15.59 1.00
N ALA A 50 1.07 16.40 2.03
CA ALA A 50 1.98 17.48 2.39
C ALA A 50 3.33 16.86 2.77
N THR A 51 4.36 17.18 2.00
CA THR A 51 5.74 16.87 2.37
C THR A 51 6.31 18.06 3.11
N ASP A 52 7.24 17.80 4.03
CA ASP A 52 8.03 18.88 4.61
C ASP A 52 8.80 19.62 3.52
N ALA A 53 9.03 20.91 3.75
CA ALA A 53 9.80 21.73 2.83
C ALA A 53 11.22 21.17 2.71
N ILE A 54 11.76 21.10 1.49
CA ILE A 54 13.16 20.72 1.28
C ILE A 54 14.07 21.67 2.08
N GLY A 55 14.77 21.12 3.09
CA GLY A 55 15.60 21.89 4.03
C GLY A 55 14.94 22.24 5.39
N SER A 56 13.75 21.71 5.69
CA SER A 56 13.14 21.76 7.04
C SER A 56 13.89 20.90 8.06
N GLU A 57 14.57 19.86 7.56
CA GLU A 57 15.40 18.93 8.33
C GLU A 57 16.43 19.69 9.16
N LYS A 58 16.39 19.48 10.48
CA LYS A 58 17.31 20.12 11.42
C LYS A 58 18.61 19.31 11.48
N TRP A 59 19.40 19.35 10.42
CA TRP A 59 20.70 18.67 10.33
C TRP A 59 21.68 19.03 11.46
N ASP A 60 21.48 20.19 12.10
CA ASP A 60 22.28 20.66 13.25
C ASP A 60 21.84 20.07 14.60
N ARG A 61 20.71 19.34 14.65
CA ARG A 61 20.23 18.69 15.87
C ARG A 61 20.85 17.29 15.98
N PRO A 62 21.46 16.92 17.12
CA PRO A 62 21.92 15.55 17.32
C PRO A 62 20.75 14.57 17.28
N ALA A 63 20.95 13.43 16.62
CA ALA A 63 19.93 12.38 16.43
C ALA A 63 19.34 11.82 17.75
N ASP A 64 20.01 12.05 18.87
CA ASP A 64 19.58 11.63 20.20
C ASP A 64 18.40 12.46 20.77
N GLU A 65 17.99 13.55 20.11
CA GLU A 65 16.87 14.43 20.52
C GLU A 65 15.56 14.19 19.76
N GLU A 66 15.49 13.22 18.83
CA GLU A 66 14.22 12.80 18.21
C GLU A 66 13.38 11.99 19.21
N SER A 67 12.82 12.67 20.22
CA SER A 67 11.80 12.05 21.06
C SER A 67 10.52 11.85 20.25
N LEU A 68 10.09 10.59 20.18
CA LEU A 68 8.74 10.14 19.86
C LEU A 68 7.70 11.05 20.55
N GLU A 69 7.13 12.00 19.81
CA GLU A 69 5.82 12.55 20.13
C GLU A 69 4.79 11.72 19.35
N GLY A 70 4.10 10.84 20.09
CA GLY A 70 2.93 10.10 19.64
C GLY A 70 1.63 10.82 19.95
#